data_AF-A0A2M7RW69-F1
#
_entry.id   AF-A0A2M7RW69-F1
#
_cell.length_a   1.000
_cell.length_b   1.000
_cell.length_c   1.000
_cell.angle_alpha   90.00
_cell.angle_beta   90.00
_cell.angle_gamma   90.00
#
_symmetry.space_group_name_H-M   'P 1'
#
loop_
_entity.id
_entity.type
_entity.pdbx_description
1 polymer ?
#
loop_
_entity_poly.entity_id
_entity_poly.type
_entity_poly.pdbx_seq_one_letter_code
_entity_poly.pdbx_strand_id
1 'polypeptide(L)'
;ELGGFISIQQLNEVWGLAPGTFEKCLPQLEISVENIKKININTATSDELRNHPYINWKIANSIEKYRKANGKYQSLDDLKKLHLLDEEFITKIKPYLTI
;
A
#
# COMPACT_ATOMS: atom_id res chain seq x y z
N GLU A 1 11.49 -0.90 -3.64
CA GLU A 1 10.80 -1.14 -4.92
C GLU A 1 9.30 -1.19 -4.65
N LEU A 2 8.49 -0.44 -5.41
CA LEU A 2 7.12 0.02 -5.04
C LEU A 2 6.00 -1.03 -5.16
N GLY A 3 6.28 -2.31 -5.38
CA GLY A 3 5.30 -3.39 -5.23
C GLY A 3 4.14 -3.45 -6.24
N GLY A 4 3.98 -2.45 -7.14
CA GLY A 4 2.98 -2.42 -8.21
C GLY A 4 1.82 -1.46 -7.95
N PHE A 5 0.94 -1.28 -8.95
CA PHE A 5 -0.29 -0.49 -8.87
C PHE A 5 -1.49 -1.39 -9.21
N ILE A 6 -2.63 -1.21 -8.54
CA ILE A 6 -3.85 -2.05 -8.65
C ILE A 6 -4.97 -1.25 -9.31
N SER A 7 -4.93 0.08 -9.27
CA SER A 7 -5.82 0.91 -10.06
C SER A 7 -5.14 2.15 -10.61
N ILE A 8 -5.66 2.61 -11.75
CA ILE A 8 -5.19 3.79 -12.46
C ILE A 8 -5.40 5.06 -11.63
N GLN A 9 -6.49 5.17 -10.84
CA GLN A 9 -6.67 6.34 -9.95
C GLN A 9 -5.50 6.57 -9.01
N GLN A 10 -4.84 5.50 -8.58
CA GLN A 10 -3.73 5.59 -7.64
C GLN A 10 -2.47 6.25 -8.22
N LEU A 11 -2.36 6.25 -9.54
CA LEU A 11 -1.24 6.81 -10.29
C LEU A 11 -1.36 8.36 -10.36
N ASN A 12 -2.56 8.92 -10.14
CA ASN A 12 -2.81 10.38 -10.07
C ASN A 12 -2.40 11.01 -8.72
N GLU A 13 -2.30 10.23 -7.65
CA GLU A 13 -2.02 10.76 -6.31
C GLU A 13 -0.51 10.96 -6.04
N VAL A 14 0.35 10.38 -6.88
CA VAL A 14 1.80 10.27 -6.60
C VAL A 14 2.65 11.21 -7.47
N TRP A 15 2.13 11.73 -8.59
CA TRP A 15 2.95 12.45 -9.58
C TRP A 15 2.33 13.76 -10.07
N GLY A 16 3.10 14.85 -9.93
CA GLY A 16 2.82 16.17 -10.52
C GLY A 16 2.98 16.18 -12.04
N LEU A 17 2.15 15.41 -12.73
CA LEU A 17 2.12 15.34 -14.19
C LEU A 17 1.31 16.52 -14.75
N ALA A 18 1.82 17.10 -15.84
CA ALA A 18 1.07 18.08 -16.60
C ALA A 18 -0.25 17.45 -17.09
N PRO A 19 -1.37 18.20 -17.07
CA PRO A 19 -2.67 17.72 -17.55
C PRO A 19 -2.56 17.08 -18.94
N GLY A 20 -3.10 15.88 -19.12
CA GLY A 20 -3.07 15.14 -20.40
C GLY A 20 -1.84 14.26 -20.64
N THR A 21 -0.84 14.25 -19.75
CA THR A 21 0.26 13.26 -19.83
C THR A 21 -0.23 11.85 -19.47
N PHE A 22 -1.13 11.80 -18.50
CA PHE A 22 -1.76 10.58 -18.01
C PHE A 22 -2.53 9.83 -19.11
N GLU A 23 -3.27 10.57 -19.92
CA GLU A 23 -4.10 10.05 -21.01
C GLU A 23 -3.29 9.44 -22.15
N LYS A 24 -2.06 9.91 -22.35
CA LYS A 24 -1.14 9.40 -23.37
C LYS A 24 -0.46 8.09 -22.96
N CYS A 25 -0.35 7.83 -21.66
CA CYS A 25 0.29 6.62 -21.13
C CYS A 25 -0.70 5.46 -20.92
N LEU A 26 -2.00 5.75 -20.80
CA LEU A 26 -3.07 4.75 -20.63
C LEU A 26 -3.03 3.58 -21.63
N PRO A 27 -2.75 3.77 -22.94
CA PRO A 27 -2.72 2.67 -23.90
C PRO A 27 -1.50 1.76 -23.78
N GLN A 28 -0.47 2.19 -23.03
CA GLN A 28 0.82 1.48 -22.87
C GLN A 28 1.02 0.94 -21.45
N LEU A 29 0.07 1.19 -20.54
CA LEU A 29 0.10 0.72 -19.16
C LEU A 29 -0.51 -0.68 -19.09
N GLU A 30 0.35 -1.68 -18.98
CA GLU A 30 -0.07 -3.06 -18.72
C GLU A 30 -0.01 -3.32 -17.20
N ILE A 31 -1.19 -3.48 -16.57
CA ILE A 31 -1.28 -3.77 -15.13
C ILE A 31 -1.11 -5.28 -14.95
N SER A 32 0.14 -5.74 -14.77
CA SER A 32 0.41 -7.14 -14.44
C SER A 32 0.31 -7.37 -12.93
N VAL A 33 -0.81 -7.98 -12.51
CA VAL A 33 -1.04 -8.42 -11.11
C VAL A 33 -0.13 -9.60 -10.72
N GLU A 34 0.48 -10.25 -11.71
CA GLU A 34 1.23 -11.50 -11.57
C GLU A 34 2.55 -11.36 -10.80
N ASN A 35 3.09 -10.14 -10.69
CA ASN A 35 4.39 -9.86 -10.05
C ASN A 35 4.30 -8.89 -8.86
N ILE A 36 3.12 -8.74 -8.22
CA ILE A 36 2.98 -7.89 -7.03
C ILE A 36 3.84 -8.45 -5.90
N LYS A 37 4.90 -7.72 -5.54
CA LYS A 37 5.75 -8.05 -4.39
C LYS A 37 5.01 -7.67 -3.11
N LYS A 38 4.47 -8.67 -2.43
CA LYS A 38 3.75 -8.49 -1.17
C LYS A 38 4.70 -8.14 -0.03
N ILE A 39 4.29 -7.20 0.81
CA ILE A 39 5.02 -6.77 2.00
C ILE A 39 4.44 -7.52 3.21
N ASN A 40 5.29 -8.24 3.93
CA ASN A 40 4.87 -8.96 5.12
C ASN A 40 4.77 -7.99 6.32
N ILE A 41 3.56 -7.72 6.83
CA ILE A 41 3.33 -6.75 7.91
C ILE A 41 3.90 -7.18 9.27
N ASN A 42 4.12 -8.48 9.46
CA ASN A 42 4.69 -9.03 10.70
C ASN A 42 6.21 -8.91 10.77
N THR A 43 6.88 -8.70 9.63
CA THR A 43 8.35 -8.65 9.54
C THR A 43 8.86 -7.32 9.01
N ALA A 44 8.10 -6.63 8.16
CA ALA A 44 8.50 -5.37 7.57
C ALA A 44 8.73 -4.28 8.62
N THR A 45 9.74 -3.46 8.38
CA THR A 45 10.04 -2.23 9.12
C THR A 45 9.17 -1.08 8.62
N SER A 46 9.06 -0.01 9.41
CA SER A 46 8.38 1.22 8.96
C SER A 46 8.96 1.78 7.67
N ASP A 47 10.28 1.67 7.47
CA ASP A 47 10.93 2.14 6.24
C ASP A 47 10.59 1.26 5.02
N GLU A 48 10.51 -0.06 5.20
CA GLU A 48 10.08 -0.97 4.14
C GLU A 48 8.60 -0.80 3.78
N LEU A 49 7.74 -0.57 4.77
CA LEU A 49 6.33 -0.26 4.57
C LEU A 49 6.16 1.05 3.81
N ARG A 50 6.95 2.09 4.12
CA ARG A 50 6.90 3.40 3.44
C ARG A 50 7.36 3.35 1.98
N ASN A 51 8.04 2.29 1.56
CA ASN A 51 8.36 2.10 0.15
C ASN A 51 7.14 1.81 -0.73
N HIS A 52 5.95 1.63 -0.14
CA HIS A 52 4.70 1.45 -0.88
C HIS A 52 4.00 2.80 -1.13
N PRO A 53 3.48 3.08 -2.34
CA PRO A 53 2.92 4.40 -2.68
C PRO A 53 1.80 4.90 -1.75
N TYR A 54 0.92 4.00 -1.28
CA TYR A 54 -0.16 4.38 -0.35
C TYR A 54 0.26 4.49 1.11
N ILE A 55 1.43 3.97 1.49
CA ILE A 55 1.82 3.87 2.89
C ILE A 55 2.75 5.03 3.24
N ASN A 56 2.19 6.06 3.87
CA ASN A 56 2.99 7.14 4.42
C ASN A 56 3.63 6.75 5.77
N TRP A 57 4.54 7.59 6.28
CA TRP A 57 5.24 7.34 7.54
C TRP A 57 4.30 7.16 8.75
N LYS A 58 3.18 7.90 8.81
CA LYS A 58 2.23 7.77 9.93
C LYS A 58 1.60 6.38 9.95
N ILE A 59 1.22 5.87 8.77
CA ILE A 59 0.61 4.55 8.61
C ILE A 59 1.64 3.46 8.92
N ALA A 60 2.83 3.54 8.32
CA ALA A 60 3.91 2.59 8.56
C ALA A 60 4.26 2.47 10.05
N ASN A 61 4.46 3.61 10.71
CA ASN A 61 4.74 3.68 12.15
C ASN A 61 3.57 3.12 12.98
N SER A 62 2.32 3.36 12.58
CA SER A 62 1.13 2.82 13.25
C SER A 62 1.08 1.30 13.19
N ILE A 63 1.35 0.71 12.02
CA ILE A 63 1.41 -0.74 11.81
C ILE A 63 2.50 -1.36 12.69
N GLU A 64 3.70 -0.79 12.66
CA GLU A 64 4.82 -1.31 13.45
C GLU A 64 4.58 -1.17 14.96
N LYS A 65 4.06 -0.03 15.42
CA LYS A 65 3.74 0.20 16.83
C LYS A 65 2.65 -0.75 17.32
N TYR A 66 1.60 -0.92 16.54
CA TYR A 66 0.53 -1.85 16.88
C TYR A 66 1.05 -3.27 17.01
N ARG A 67 1.88 -3.73 16.05
CA ARG A 67 2.54 -5.04 16.11
C ARG A 67 3.40 -5.21 17.36
N LYS A 68 4.17 -4.18 17.72
CA LYS A 68 5.02 -4.22 18.93
C LYS A 68 4.21 -4.25 20.22
N ALA A 69 3.06 -3.57 20.25
CA ALA A 69 2.21 -3.48 21.44
C ALA A 69 1.25 -4.67 21.62
N ASN A 70 0.69 -5.19 20.53
CA ASN A 70 -0.38 -6.19 20.55
C ASN A 70 0.07 -7.58 20.05
N GLY A 71 1.30 -7.69 19.53
CA GLY A 71 1.81 -8.90 18.90
C GLY A 71 1.55 -8.94 17.38
N LYS A 72 1.83 -10.10 16.78
CA LYS A 72 1.71 -10.31 15.34
C LYS A 72 0.25 -10.22 14.87
N TYR A 73 0.06 -9.68 13.67
CA TYR A 73 -1.20 -9.78 12.93
C TYR A 73 -1.44 -11.23 12.52
N GLN A 74 -2.65 -11.73 12.77
CA GLN A 74 -3.07 -13.09 12.41
C GLN A 74 -3.79 -13.11 11.06
N SER A 75 -4.40 -11.99 10.69
CA SER A 75 -5.07 -11.78 9.41
C SER A 75 -4.81 -10.37 8.89
N LEU A 76 -4.95 -10.16 7.58
CA LEU A 76 -4.93 -8.80 7.03
C LEU A 76 -6.14 -7.96 7.49
N ASP A 77 -7.23 -8.61 7.93
CA ASP A 77 -8.39 -7.92 8.50
C ASP A 77 -8.12 -7.32 9.88
N ASP A 78 -7.07 -7.75 10.58
CA ASP A 78 -6.61 -7.14 11.81
C ASP A 78 -6.12 -5.69 11.60
N LEU A 79 -5.83 -5.27 10.36
CA LEU A 79 -5.55 -3.88 10.04
C LEU A 79 -6.74 -2.95 10.34
N LYS A 80 -7.97 -3.47 10.37
CA LYS A 80 -9.17 -2.70 10.79
C LYS A 80 -9.10 -2.26 12.26
N LYS A 81 -8.23 -2.86 13.07
CA LYS A 81 -7.98 -2.45 14.46
C LYS A 81 -7.17 -1.15 14.55
N LEU A 82 -6.54 -0.73 13.46
CA LEU A 82 -5.88 0.57 13.36
C LEU A 82 -6.92 1.64 13.03
N HIS A 83 -7.36 2.41 14.04
CA HIS A 83 -8.32 3.52 13.85
C HIS A 83 -7.86 4.60 12.86
N LEU A 84 -6.57 4.64 12.54
CA LEU A 84 -6.00 5.55 11.54
C LEU A 84 -6.37 5.13 10.10
N LEU A 85 -6.74 3.88 9.87
CA LEU A 85 -7.01 3.33 8.55
C LEU A 85 -8.51 3.13 8.33
N ASP A 86 -9.01 3.80 7.30
CA ASP A 86 -10.36 3.69 6.78
C ASP A 86 -10.51 2.46 5.87
N GLU A 87 -11.74 1.95 5.76
CA GLU A 87 -12.02 0.67 5.09
C GLU A 87 -11.71 0.70 3.59
N GLU A 88 -11.89 1.86 2.95
CA GLU A 88 -11.50 2.08 1.56
C GLU A 88 -9.99 1.94 1.39
N PHE A 89 -9.21 2.56 2.28
CA PHE A 89 -7.75 2.47 2.25
C PHE A 89 -7.26 1.04 2.48
N ILE A 90 -7.82 0.34 3.47
CA ILE A 90 -7.49 -1.06 3.75
C ILE A 90 -7.74 -1.91 2.50
N THR A 91 -8.88 -1.73 1.83
CA THR A 91 -9.21 -2.46 0.60
C THR A 91 -8.19 -2.21 -0.52
N LYS A 92 -7.72 -0.97 -0.67
CA LYS A 92 -6.69 -0.61 -1.65
C LYS A 92 -5.33 -1.25 -1.36
N ILE A 93 -4.91 -1.33 -0.09
CA ILE A 93 -3.58 -1.85 0.27
C ILE A 93 -3.54 -3.37 0.44
N LYS A 94 -4.67 -4.01 0.80
CA LYS A 94 -4.75 -5.43 1.17
C LYS A 94 -4.06 -6.36 0.17
N PRO A 95 -4.18 -6.19 -1.16
CA PRO A 95 -3.57 -7.12 -2.10
C PRO A 95 -2.03 -7.04 -2.16
N TYR A 96 -1.43 -5.95 -1.66
CA TYR A 96 0.02 -5.77 -1.56
C TYR A 96 0.60 -6.24 -0.22
N LEU A 97 -0.23 -6.72 0.69
CA LEU A 97 0.20 -7.13 2.03
C LEU A 97 0.10 -8.65 2.20
N THR A 98 0.94 -9.17 3.09
CA THR A 98 0.90 -10.55 3.57
C THR A 98 1.26 -10.60 5.06
N ILE A 99 1.10 -11.76 5.69
CA ILE A 99 1.28 -12.00 7.12
C ILE A 99 2.44 -12.94 7.37
#